data_AF-A0A7Y4WR35-F1
#
_entry.id   AF-A0A7Y4WR35-F1
#
_cell.length_a   1.000
_cell.length_b   1.000
_cell.length_c   1.000
_cell.angle_alpha   90.00
_cell.angle_beta   90.00
_cell.angle_gamma   90.00
#
_symmetry.space_group_name_H-M   'P 1'
#
loop_
_entity.id
_entity.type
_entity.pdbx_description
1 polymer ?
#
loop_
_entity_poly.entity_id
_entity_poly.type
_entity_poly.pdbx_seq_one_letter_code
_entity_poly.pdbx_strand_id
1 'polypeptide(L)' 'MRYLTAASSGRTQGPAVVQALTRAGARAEYLNFGDPGIPGYGHFAMIESNRKQVFDVMAGWISRTLPA' A
#
# COMPACT_ATOMS: atom_id res chain seq x y z
N MET A 1 3.89 10.06 0.73
CA MET A 1 4.35 8.68 1.00
C MET A 1 3.14 7.77 1.11
N ARG A 2 3.19 6.53 0.62
CA ARG A 2 2.11 5.55 0.80
C ARG A 2 2.63 4.31 1.52
N TYR A 3 1.95 3.92 2.60
CA TYR A 3 2.25 2.74 3.41
C TYR A 3 1.36 1.57 2.95
N LEU A 4 1.99 0.51 2.46
CA LEU A 4 1.32 -0.63 1.83
C LEU A 4 1.36 -1.86 2.73
N THR A 5 0.21 -2.50 2.93
CA THR A 5 0.08 -3.79 3.62
C THR A 5 -0.69 -4.79 2.75
N ALA A 6 -0.57 -6.06 3.11
CA ALA A 6 -1.36 -7.13 2.53
C ALA A 6 -2.07 -7.90 3.65
N ALA A 7 -3.23 -8.47 3.36
CA ALA A 7 -4.06 -9.20 4.33
C ALA A 7 -3.28 -10.30 5.07
N SER A 8 -2.39 -11.03 4.37
CA SER A 8 -1.60 -12.12 4.93
C SER A 8 -0.14 -11.75 5.20
N SER A 9 0.19 -10.46 5.35
CA SER A 9 1.57 -9.99 5.57
C SER A 9 2.06 -9.98 7.02
N GLY A 10 1.16 -10.22 7.99
CA GLY A 10 1.43 -10.05 9.43
C GLY A 10 1.52 -8.59 9.89
N ARG A 11 1.47 -7.61 8.97
CA ARG A 11 1.53 -6.17 9.28
C ARG A 11 0.11 -5.60 9.44
N THR A 12 -0.35 -5.48 10.68
CA THR A 12 -1.72 -5.03 11.02
C THR A 12 -1.82 -3.56 11.43
N GLN A 13 -0.69 -2.91 11.76
CA GLN A 13 -0.64 -1.57 12.36
C GLN A 13 -0.63 -0.42 11.33
N GLY A 14 -0.96 -0.69 10.07
CA GLY A 14 -0.87 0.30 8.99
C GLY A 14 -1.56 1.64 9.26
N PRO A 15 -2.83 1.65 9.71
CA PRO A 15 -3.54 2.90 10.05
C PRO A 15 -2.86 3.69 11.18
N ALA A 16 -2.38 3.00 12.22
CA ALA A 16 -1.71 3.64 13.36
C ALA A 16 -0.37 4.28 12.95
N VAL A 17 0.42 3.60 12.11
CA VAL A 17 1.67 4.14 11.54
C VAL A 17 1.40 5.40 10.72
N VAL A 18 0.41 5.35 9.82
CA VAL A 18 0.06 6.51 8.98
C VAL A 18 -0.46 7.67 9.82
N GLN A 19 -1.24 7.41 10.87
CA GLN A 19 -1.68 8.45 11.80
C GLN A 19 -0.49 9.11 12.51
N ALA A 20 0.48 8.33 12.99
CA ALA A 20 1.68 8.86 13.63
C ALA A 20 2.50 9.74 12.68
N LEU A 21 2.72 9.27 11.44
CA LEU A 21 3.40 10.04 10.40
C LEU A 21 2.68 11.35 10.06
N THR A 22 1.35 11.29 9.93
CA THR A 22 0.53 12.47 9.64
C THR A 22 0.61 13.51 10.76
N ARG A 23 0.56 13.07 12.03
CA ARG A 23 0.74 13.96 13.20
C ARG A 23 2.12 14.60 13.26
N ALA A 24 3.15 13.92 12.75
CA ALA A 24 4.50 14.46 12.63
C ALA A 24 4.67 15.43 11.46
N GLY A 25 3.60 15.76 10.72
CA GLY A 25 3.62 16.68 9.58
C GLY A 25 3.94 16.03 8.24
N ALA A 26 4.09 14.70 8.18
CA ALA A 26 4.32 14.00 6.92
C ALA A 26 3.01 13.80 6.13
N ARG A 27 3.08 13.90 4.80
CA ARG A 27 1.98 13.50 3.92
C ARG A 27 2.02 11.99 3.69
N ALA A 28 1.27 11.23 4.50
CA ALA A 28 1.20 9.78 4.46
C ALA A 28 -0.21 9.26 4.13
N GLU A 29 -0.30 8.20 3.33
CA GLU A 29 -1.54 7.51 2.98
C GLU A 29 -1.40 6.02 3.28
N TYR A 30 -2.48 5.36 3.72
CA TYR A 30 -2.52 3.92 3.94
C TYR A 30 -3.25 3.21 2.79
N LEU A 31 -2.78 2.02 2.42
CA LEU A 31 -3.51 1.10 1.56
C LEU A 31 -3.25 -0.34 1.96
N ASN A 32 -4.32 -1.10 2.18
CA ASN A 32 -4.26 -2.55 2.17
C ASN A 32 -4.60 -3.05 0.76
N PHE A 33 -3.81 -3.97 0.21
CA PHE A 33 -4.10 -4.56 -1.11
C PHE A 33 -5.43 -5.33 -1.17
N GLY A 34 -6.00 -5.71 -0.02
CA GLY A 34 -7.34 -6.28 0.06
C GLY A 34 -8.47 -5.28 -0.24
N ASP A 35 -8.25 -3.98 0.01
CA ASP A 35 -9.27 -2.94 -0.17
C ASP A 35 -9.72 -2.77 -1.64
N PRO A 36 -8.83 -2.79 -2.66
CA PRO A 36 -9.23 -2.79 -4.07
C PRO A 36 -9.76 -4.16 -4.55
N GLY A 37 -10.03 -5.10 -3.65
CA GLY A 37 -10.57 -6.42 -4.00
C GLY A 37 -9.54 -7.36 -4.62
N ILE A 38 -8.23 -7.18 -4.32
CA ILE A 38 -7.20 -8.09 -4.82
C ILE A 38 -6.87 -9.15 -3.75
N PRO A 39 -7.32 -10.40 -3.94
CA PRO A 39 -7.10 -11.46 -2.98
C PRO A 39 -5.67 -12.03 -3.06
N GLY A 40 -5.23 -12.64 -1.96
CA GLY A 40 -4.10 -13.58 -1.97
C GLY A 40 -2.72 -12.99 -1.69
N TYR A 41 -2.60 -11.67 -1.45
CA TYR A 41 -1.28 -11.10 -1.19
C TYR A 41 -0.72 -11.45 0.20
N GLY A 42 0.45 -12.07 0.20
CA GLY A 42 1.27 -12.32 1.38
C GLY A 42 2.24 -11.18 1.66
N HIS A 43 3.24 -11.46 2.50
CA HIS A 43 4.30 -10.48 2.80
C HIS A 43 5.09 -10.07 1.55
N PHE A 44 5.22 -10.98 0.58
CA PHE A 44 6.02 -10.82 -0.63
C PHE A 44 5.15 -10.56 -1.88
N ALA A 45 4.11 -9.72 -1.73
CA ALA A 45 3.17 -9.35 -2.80
C ALA A 45 3.81 -8.95 -4.15
N MET A 46 5.06 -8.49 -4.12
CA MET A 46 5.85 -8.05 -5.28
C MET A 46 6.38 -9.19 -6.17
N ILE A 47 6.51 -10.41 -5.65
CA ILE A 47 7.05 -11.57 -6.39
C ILE A 47 5.99 -12.66 -6.64
N GLU A 48 4.81 -12.52 -6.04
CA GLU A 48 3.70 -13.45 -6.21
C GLU A 48 3.17 -13.45 -7.66
N SER A 49 2.38 -14.46 -8.01
CA SER A 49 1.91 -14.69 -9.38
C SER A 49 1.05 -13.53 -9.91
N ASN A 50 0.28 -12.89 -9.04
CA ASN A 50 -0.56 -11.74 -9.31
C ASN A 50 0.15 -10.39 -9.08
N ARG A 51 1.48 -10.35 -8.94
CA ARG A 51 2.27 -9.12 -8.70
C ARG A 51 1.96 -7.95 -9.64
N LYS A 52 1.51 -8.22 -10.88
CA LYS A 52 1.13 -7.18 -11.83
C LYS A 52 0.05 -6.23 -11.25
N GLN A 53 -0.93 -6.75 -10.52
CA GLN A 53 -1.99 -5.89 -9.98
C GLN A 53 -1.45 -4.99 -8.85
N VAL A 54 -0.48 -5.45 -8.06
CA VAL A 54 0.27 -4.61 -7.11
C VAL A 54 1.02 -3.50 -7.84
N PHE A 55 1.72 -3.82 -8.93
CA PHE A 55 2.42 -2.81 -9.73
C PHE A 55 1.47 -1.79 -10.33
N ASP A 56 0.32 -2.21 -10.85
CA ASP A 56 -0.68 -1.30 -11.43
C ASP A 56 -1.23 -0.33 -10.37
N VAL A 57 -1.49 -0.81 -9.14
CA VAL A 57 -1.90 0.03 -8.00
C VAL A 57 -0.83 1.07 -7.64
N MET A 58 0.44 0.66 -7.54
CA MET A 58 1.53 1.58 -7.22
C MET A 58 1.78 2.60 -8.34
N ALA A 59 1.76 2.16 -9.60
CA ALA A 59 1.92 3.03 -10.76
C ALA A 59 0.81 4.09 -10.80
N GLY A 60 -0.46 3.69 -10.63
CA GLY A 60 -1.59 4.61 -10.57
C GLY A 60 -1.46 5.64 -9.43
N TRP A 61 -0.96 5.22 -8.26
CA TRP A 61 -0.69 6.15 -7.17
C TRP A 61 0.41 7.16 -7.52
N ILE A 62 1.54 6.70 -8.08
CA ILE A 62 2.67 7.56 -8.46
C ILE A 62 2.22 8.58 -9.50
N SER A 63 1.55 8.15 -10.58
CA SER A 63 1.08 9.02 -11.65
C SER A 63 0.10 10.10 -11.15
N ARG A 64 -0.68 9.83 -10.11
CA ARG A 64 -1.58 10.83 -9.50
C ARG A 64 -0.84 11.80 -8.56
N THR A 65 0.23 11.34 -7.94
CA THR A 65 0.86 12.03 -6.80
C THR A 65 2.02 12.92 -7.22
N LEU A 66 2.77 12.53 -8.25
CA LEU A 66 3.88 13.31 -8.77
C LEU A 66 3.42 14.18 -9.96
N PRO A 67 3.87 15.45 -10.03
CA PRO A 67 3.77 16.22 -11.26
C PRO A 67 4.52 15.52 -12.41
N ALA A 68 4.10 15.78 -13.65
CA ALA A 68 4.79 15.30 -14.85
C ALA A 68 6.20 15.88 -15.00
#